data_AF-A0A7J5EQ03-F1
#
_entry.id   AF-A0A7J5EQ03-F1
#
_cell.length_a   1.000
_cell.length_b   1.000
_cell.length_c   1.000
_cell.angle_alpha   90.00
_cell.angle_beta   90.00
_cell.angle_gamma   90.00
#
_symmetry.space_group_name_H-M   'P 1'
#
loop_
_entity.id
_entity.type
_entity.pdbx_description
1 polymer ?
#
loop_
_entity_poly.entity_id
_entity_poly.type
_entity_poly.pdbx_seq_one_letter_code
_entity_poly.pdbx_strand_id
1 'polypeptide(L)'
;MLLLVAAVSVTVASAQSNPSASLAPAPQQPVTIKPKMKLADVKAVANFIQGVELRGTEVDAYLDTRKVLMDASEAATKASKKDEDVVSVEMRLDQAQNLFTLMQRGSLKGAEAEKWREIVQSLQDAVKAEQDKKK
;
A
#
# COMPACT_ATOMS: atom_id res chain seq x y z
N MET A 1 -69.83 -19.19 -39.73
CA MET A 1 -70.23 -19.79 -38.43
C MET A 1 -68.95 -20.06 -37.66
N LEU A 2 -68.78 -19.36 -36.53
CA LEU A 2 -67.64 -19.46 -35.62
C LEU A 2 -67.56 -20.88 -35.04
N LEU A 3 -66.34 -21.44 -34.90
CA LEU A 3 -65.90 -21.98 -33.61
C LEU A 3 -64.40 -22.31 -33.60
N LEU A 4 -63.74 -21.59 -32.68
CA LEU A 4 -62.42 -21.76 -32.09
C LEU A 4 -62.21 -23.19 -31.54
N VAL A 5 -61.00 -23.76 -31.68
CA VAL A 5 -60.44 -24.66 -30.66
C VAL A 5 -58.95 -24.39 -30.52
N ALA A 6 -58.52 -24.35 -29.25
CA ALA A 6 -57.32 -23.76 -28.70
C ALA A 6 -56.02 -24.57 -28.91
N ALA A 7 -54.91 -23.85 -28.80
CA ALA A 7 -53.54 -24.34 -28.77
C ALA A 7 -53.16 -24.96 -27.41
N VAL A 8 -52.24 -25.94 -27.43
CA VAL A 8 -51.38 -26.27 -26.29
C VAL A 8 -49.97 -26.50 -26.83
N SER A 9 -49.10 -25.50 -26.68
CA SER A 9 -47.67 -25.63 -26.93
C SER A 9 -46.98 -25.98 -25.61
N VAL A 10 -46.44 -27.20 -25.51
CA VAL A 10 -45.62 -27.62 -24.37
C VAL A 10 -44.22 -27.02 -24.54
N THR A 11 -43.89 -25.99 -23.76
CA THR A 11 -42.54 -25.45 -23.63
C THR A 11 -41.71 -26.35 -22.72
N VAL A 12 -40.69 -27.00 -23.28
CA VAL A 12 -39.63 -27.67 -22.50
C VAL A 12 -38.71 -26.61 -21.89
N ALA A 13 -38.66 -26.55 -20.56
CA ALA A 13 -37.78 -25.67 -19.81
C ALA A 13 -36.32 -26.12 -19.96
N SER A 14 -35.50 -25.31 -20.63
CA SER A 14 -34.05 -25.42 -20.59
C SER A 14 -33.56 -24.88 -19.24
N ALA A 15 -33.01 -25.77 -18.41
CA ALA A 15 -32.34 -25.40 -17.17
C ALA A 15 -31.10 -24.56 -17.47
N GLN A 16 -31.16 -23.26 -17.17
CA GLN A 16 -30.00 -22.37 -17.18
C GLN A 16 -29.13 -22.68 -15.95
N SER A 17 -27.99 -23.31 -16.17
CA SER A 17 -26.90 -23.37 -15.20
C SER A 17 -26.31 -21.97 -15.03
N ASN A 18 -26.66 -21.29 -13.93
CA ASN A 18 -26.02 -20.04 -13.51
C ASN A 18 -24.53 -20.29 -13.25
N PRO A 19 -23.59 -19.60 -13.93
CA PRO A 19 -22.21 -19.56 -13.47
C PRO A 19 -22.19 -18.75 -12.18
N SER A 20 -21.82 -19.37 -11.07
CA SER A 20 -21.56 -18.71 -9.80
C SER A 20 -20.52 -17.61 -10.02
N ALA A 21 -20.97 -16.36 -10.07
CA ALA A 21 -20.10 -15.20 -10.03
C ALA A 21 -19.37 -15.22 -8.68
N SER A 22 -18.09 -15.58 -8.70
CA SER A 22 -17.21 -15.47 -7.54
C SER A 22 -17.14 -13.99 -7.13
N LEU A 23 -17.52 -13.70 -5.88
CA LEU A 23 -17.47 -12.37 -5.27
C LEU A 23 -16.04 -11.99 -4.80
N ALA A 24 -15.04 -12.81 -5.07
CA ALA A 24 -13.66 -12.47 -4.75
C ALA A 24 -13.10 -11.53 -5.83
N PRO A 25 -12.74 -10.28 -5.51
CA PRO A 25 -11.96 -9.47 -6.44
C PRO A 25 -10.67 -10.22 -6.80
N ALA A 26 -10.30 -10.20 -8.09
CA ALA A 26 -9.05 -10.77 -8.54
C ALA A 26 -7.89 -10.16 -7.72
N PRO A 27 -6.95 -10.96 -7.19
CA PRO A 27 -5.82 -10.44 -6.42
C PRO A 27 -4.98 -9.54 -7.32
N GLN A 28 -5.13 -8.23 -7.16
CA GLN A 28 -4.19 -7.28 -7.74
C GLN A 28 -2.84 -7.54 -7.07
N GLN A 29 -1.81 -7.84 -7.86
CA GLN A 29 -0.47 -8.01 -7.31
C GLN A 29 -0.09 -6.75 -6.53
N PRO A 30 0.37 -6.88 -5.28
CA PRO A 30 0.78 -5.72 -4.50
C PRO A 30 1.85 -4.94 -5.25
N VAL A 31 1.62 -3.64 -5.44
CA VAL A 31 2.58 -2.78 -6.12
C VAL A 31 3.71 -2.48 -5.14
N THR A 32 4.93 -2.89 -5.47
CA THR A 32 6.12 -2.63 -4.66
C THR A 32 6.87 -1.42 -5.21
N ILE A 33 7.22 -0.49 -4.33
CA ILE A 33 8.04 0.69 -4.62
C ILE A 33 9.37 0.63 -3.87
N LYS A 34 10.34 1.44 -4.31
CA LYS A 34 11.70 1.46 -3.75
C LYS A 34 12.19 2.90 -3.48
N PRO A 35 11.60 3.62 -2.51
CA PRO A 35 12.12 4.92 -2.06
C PRO A 35 13.59 4.83 -1.65
N LYS A 36 14.34 5.86 -2.05
CA LYS A 36 15.76 6.02 -1.75
C LYS A 36 15.90 7.05 -0.64
N MET A 37 16.41 6.62 0.51
CA MET A 37 16.50 7.44 1.72
C MET A 37 17.87 7.24 2.37
N LYS A 38 18.39 8.24 3.09
CA LYS A 38 19.56 7.99 3.95
C LYS A 38 19.18 7.03 5.07
N LEU A 39 20.10 6.18 5.50
CA LEU A 39 19.84 5.26 6.61
C LEU A 39 19.43 6.01 7.89
N ALA A 40 20.02 7.19 8.15
CA ALA A 40 19.62 8.07 9.24
C ALA A 40 18.14 8.49 9.17
N ASP A 41 17.59 8.65 7.97
CA ASP A 41 16.22 9.07 7.76
C ASP A 41 15.25 7.91 7.97
N VAL A 42 15.62 6.70 7.49
CA VAL A 42 14.85 5.48 7.75
C VAL A 42 14.70 5.25 9.25
N LYS A 43 15.80 5.34 10.00
CA LYS A 43 15.82 5.22 11.47
C LYS A 43 15.00 6.32 12.14
N ALA A 44 15.18 7.57 11.72
CA ALA A 44 14.47 8.72 12.30
C ALA A 44 12.96 8.61 12.10
N VAL A 45 12.50 8.21 10.92
CA VAL A 45 11.07 8.07 10.63
C VAL A 45 10.47 6.91 11.41
N ALA A 46 11.17 5.77 11.52
CA ALA A 46 10.72 4.65 12.31
C ALA A 46 10.53 5.01 13.80
N ASN A 47 11.45 5.83 14.34
CA ASN A 47 11.34 6.36 15.69
C ASN A 47 10.24 7.41 15.82
N PHE A 48 10.08 8.28 14.82
CA PHE A 48 9.02 9.30 14.82
C PHE A 48 7.63 8.67 14.88
N ILE A 49 7.35 7.71 13.99
CA ILE A 49 6.02 7.08 13.94
C ILE A 49 5.73 6.27 15.20
N GLN A 50 6.72 5.96 16.03
CA GLN A 50 6.49 5.34 17.34
C GLN A 50 5.74 6.26 18.31
N GLY A 51 5.88 7.58 18.15
CA GLY A 51 5.24 8.58 19.02
C GLY A 51 3.87 9.04 18.54
N VAL A 52 3.35 8.53 17.43
CA VAL A 52 2.07 8.99 16.86
C VAL A 52 0.88 8.31 17.54
N GLU A 53 -0.19 9.07 17.74
CA GLU A 53 -1.45 8.52 18.26
C GLU A 53 -2.17 7.70 17.17
N LEU A 54 -2.56 6.48 17.54
CA LEU A 54 -3.21 5.52 16.66
C LEU A 54 -4.64 5.28 17.09
N ARG A 55 -5.55 5.19 16.12
CA ARG A 55 -6.88 4.61 16.32
C ARG A 55 -6.76 3.08 16.28
N GLY A 56 -7.65 2.37 16.96
CA GLY A 56 -7.65 0.90 16.98
C GLY A 56 -7.64 0.26 15.59
N THR A 57 -8.30 0.89 14.61
CA THR A 57 -8.36 0.43 13.22
C THR A 57 -7.04 0.59 12.45
N GLU A 58 -6.04 1.26 13.02
CA GLU A 58 -4.79 1.62 12.35
C GLU A 58 -3.60 0.80 12.87
N VAL A 59 -3.81 -0.02 13.91
CA VAL A 59 -2.74 -0.77 14.58
C VAL A 59 -2.01 -1.70 13.61
N ASP A 60 -2.74 -2.48 12.81
CA ASP A 60 -2.13 -3.42 11.87
C ASP A 60 -1.33 -2.70 10.77
N ALA A 61 -1.91 -1.63 10.21
CA ALA A 61 -1.26 -0.78 9.23
C ALA A 61 0.03 -0.15 9.78
N TYR A 62 -0.01 0.30 11.04
CA TYR A 62 1.15 0.83 11.74
C TYR A 62 2.24 -0.24 11.95
N LEU A 63 1.88 -1.42 12.48
CA LEU A 63 2.83 -2.49 12.77
C LEU A 63 3.52 -2.96 11.49
N ASP A 64 2.76 -3.13 10.41
CA ASP A 64 3.28 -3.54 9.11
C ASP A 64 4.23 -2.50 8.51
N THR A 65 3.84 -1.21 8.50
CA THR A 65 4.72 -0.12 8.03
C THR A 65 5.98 0.02 8.88
N ARG A 66 5.85 -0.05 10.21
CA ARG A 66 7.02 0.04 11.11
C ARG A 66 7.97 -1.13 10.89
N LYS A 67 7.44 -2.34 10.68
CA LYS A 67 8.26 -3.53 10.42
C LYS A 67 9.14 -3.34 9.19
N VAL A 68 8.61 -2.80 8.10
CA VAL A 68 9.40 -2.55 6.87
C VAL A 68 10.57 -1.60 7.13
N LEU A 69 10.35 -0.51 7.88
CA LEU A 69 11.42 0.42 8.21
C LEU A 69 12.50 -0.20 9.10
N MET A 70 12.09 -1.03 10.06
CA MET A 70 13.02 -1.75 10.93
C MET A 70 13.83 -2.78 10.16
N ASP A 71 13.18 -3.62 9.35
CA ASP A 71 13.84 -4.62 8.53
C ASP A 71 14.84 -3.97 7.55
N ALA A 72 14.48 -2.85 6.93
CA ALA A 72 15.37 -2.10 6.05
C ALA A 72 16.58 -1.50 6.80
N SER A 73 16.35 -0.94 7.99
CA SER A 73 17.43 -0.41 8.84
C SER A 73 18.37 -1.52 9.32
N GLU A 74 17.84 -2.67 9.73
CA GLU A 74 18.63 -3.83 10.13
C GLU A 74 19.43 -4.41 8.97
N ALA A 75 18.82 -4.57 7.79
CA ALA A 75 19.50 -5.05 6.60
C ALA A 75 20.66 -4.13 6.18
N ALA A 76 20.43 -2.82 6.20
CA ALA A 76 21.47 -1.83 5.93
C ALA A 76 22.59 -1.86 6.96
N THR A 77 22.26 -1.99 8.25
CA THR A 77 23.24 -2.09 9.33
C THR A 77 24.08 -3.37 9.20
N LYS A 78 23.45 -4.51 8.88
CA LYS A 78 24.14 -5.79 8.59
C LYS A 78 25.05 -5.68 7.37
N ALA A 79 24.68 -4.86 6.39
CA ALA A 79 25.51 -4.54 5.23
C ALA A 79 26.56 -3.44 5.51
N SER A 80 26.77 -3.07 6.78
CA SER A 80 27.73 -2.05 7.23
C SER A 80 27.52 -0.68 6.59
N LYS A 81 26.27 -0.35 6.22
CA LYS A 81 25.92 1.00 5.76
C LYS A 81 25.99 2.00 6.90
N LYS A 82 26.49 3.19 6.59
CA LYS A 82 26.54 4.34 7.49
C LYS A 82 25.24 5.12 7.43
N ASP A 83 25.03 5.97 8.43
CA ASP A 83 23.85 6.83 8.53
C ASP A 83 23.67 7.77 7.33
N GLU A 84 24.77 8.19 6.71
CA GLU A 84 24.81 9.03 5.51
C GLU A 84 24.57 8.27 4.19
N ASP A 85 24.65 6.94 4.21
CA ASP A 85 24.47 6.12 3.01
C ASP A 85 22.99 6.08 2.59
N VAL A 86 22.77 6.22 1.28
CA VAL A 86 21.44 6.05 0.68
C VAL A 86 21.12 4.57 0.53
N VAL A 87 19.97 4.16 1.07
CA VAL A 87 19.42 2.81 1.01
C VAL A 87 18.12 2.81 0.22
N SER A 88 17.84 1.71 -0.47
CA SER A 88 16.53 1.49 -1.11
C SER A 88 15.66 0.69 -0.16
N VAL A 89 14.54 1.27 0.27
CA VAL A 89 13.58 0.62 1.16
C VAL A 89 12.52 -0.05 0.31
N GLU A 90 12.48 -1.38 0.30
CA GLU A 90 11.46 -2.13 -0.42
C GLU A 90 10.16 -2.12 0.38
N MET A 91 9.11 -1.49 -0.16
CA MET A 91 7.82 -1.39 0.51
C MET A 91 6.67 -1.49 -0.48
N ARG A 92 5.55 -2.05 -0.05
CA ARG A 92 4.31 -2.04 -0.82
C ARG A 92 3.70 -0.64 -0.82
N LEU A 93 2.89 -0.35 -1.83
CA LEU A 93 2.27 0.97 -2.02
C LEU A 93 1.34 1.34 -0.84
N ASP A 94 0.60 0.38 -0.30
CA ASP A 94 -0.22 0.55 0.91
C ASP A 94 0.63 0.93 2.12
N GLN A 95 1.79 0.28 2.31
CA GLN A 95 2.72 0.60 3.39
C GLN A 95 3.31 2.01 3.27
N ALA A 96 3.61 2.44 2.03
CA ALA A 96 4.09 3.78 1.74
C ALA A 96 3.03 4.85 2.02
N GLN A 97 1.78 4.58 1.64
CA GLN A 97 0.64 5.46 1.92
C GLN A 97 0.38 5.57 3.43
N ASN A 98 0.43 4.44 4.15
CA ASN A 98 0.32 4.41 5.61
C ASN A 98 1.45 5.21 6.26
N LEU A 99 2.69 5.04 5.78
CA LEU A 99 3.83 5.80 6.27
C LEU A 99 3.61 7.31 6.11
N PHE A 100 3.20 7.74 4.93
CA PHE A 100 2.91 9.14 4.65
C PHE A 100 1.82 9.68 5.58
N THR A 101 0.73 8.92 5.78
CA THR A 101 -0.36 9.31 6.70
C THR A 101 0.09 9.38 8.15
N LEU A 102 0.90 8.44 8.63
CA LEU A 102 1.47 8.45 9.99
C LEU A 102 2.40 9.65 10.16
N MET A 103 3.21 9.95 9.15
CA MET A 103 4.10 11.10 9.14
C MET A 103 3.37 12.44 9.23
N GLN A 104 2.13 12.54 8.75
CA GLN A 104 1.31 13.75 8.85
C GLN A 104 0.75 14.01 10.26
N ARG A 105 0.85 13.06 11.20
CA ARG A 105 0.21 13.16 12.53
C ARG A 105 1.07 13.79 13.60
N GLY A 106 2.39 13.69 13.47
CA GLY A 106 3.28 14.25 14.48
C GLY A 106 3.59 15.72 14.23
N SER A 107 3.95 16.42 15.30
CA SER A 107 4.52 17.75 15.22
C SER A 107 6.03 17.65 15.05
N LEU A 108 6.60 18.48 14.17
CA LEU A 108 8.03 18.53 13.89
C LEU A 108 8.60 19.85 14.37
N LYS A 109 9.86 19.83 14.82
CA LYS A 109 10.59 21.08 15.01
C LYS A 109 10.97 21.64 13.64
N GLY A 110 11.04 22.96 13.51
CA GLY A 110 11.45 23.60 12.26
C GLY A 110 12.82 23.12 11.75
N ALA A 111 13.73 22.75 12.65
CA ALA A 111 15.04 22.17 12.32
C ALA A 111 14.96 20.82 11.56
N GLU A 112 13.82 20.13 11.63
CA GLU A 112 13.60 18.82 11.00
C GLU A 112 12.82 18.94 9.68
N ALA A 113 12.37 20.15 9.32
CA ALA A 113 11.47 20.37 8.19
C ALA A 113 12.09 19.95 6.84
N GLU A 114 13.36 20.28 6.61
CA GLU A 114 14.04 19.93 5.35
C GLU A 114 14.16 18.41 5.20
N LYS A 115 14.63 17.74 6.25
CA LYS A 115 14.72 16.28 6.31
C LYS A 115 13.36 15.63 6.07
N TRP A 116 12.30 16.16 6.67
CA TRP A 116 10.95 15.65 6.47
C TRP A 116 10.48 15.76 5.03
N ARG A 117 10.75 16.91 4.40
CA ARG A 117 10.47 17.15 2.99
C ARG A 117 11.22 16.17 2.10
N GLU A 118 12.51 15.92 2.35
CA GLU A 118 13.32 14.95 1.60
C GLU A 118 12.73 13.54 1.67
N ILE A 119 12.29 13.09 2.85
CA ILE A 119 11.65 11.78 3.03
C ILE A 119 10.37 11.69 2.21
N VAL A 120 9.48 12.68 2.34
CA VAL A 120 8.21 12.72 1.61
C VAL A 120 8.47 12.73 0.10
N GLN A 121 9.46 13.49 -0.36
CA GLN A 121 9.85 13.54 -1.77
C GLN A 121 10.31 12.15 -2.25
N SER A 122 11.13 11.43 -1.47
CA SER A 122 11.61 10.09 -1.83
C SER A 122 10.48 9.08 -2.01
N LEU A 123 9.42 9.17 -1.18
CA LEU A 123 8.22 8.34 -1.32
C LEU A 123 7.48 8.69 -2.61
N GLN A 124 7.25 9.97 -2.88
CA GLN A 124 6.57 10.41 -4.10
C GLN A 124 7.33 10.04 -5.36
N ASP A 125 8.65 10.18 -5.37
CA ASP A 125 9.50 9.83 -6.51
C ASP A 125 9.45 8.33 -6.79
N ALA A 126 9.45 7.49 -5.74
CA ALA A 126 9.32 6.04 -5.90
C ALA A 126 7.94 5.63 -6.44
N VAL A 127 6.88 6.29 -5.99
CA VAL A 127 5.53 6.08 -6.52
C VAL A 127 5.46 6.47 -7.99
N LYS A 128 5.97 7.66 -8.36
CA LYS A 128 5.99 8.13 -9.77
C LYS A 128 6.82 7.20 -10.66
N ALA A 129 8.01 6.81 -10.21
CA ALA A 129 8.88 5.90 -10.95
C ALA A 129 8.20 4.54 -11.21
N GLU A 130 7.41 4.04 -10.26
CA GLU A 130 6.67 2.79 -10.45
C GLU A 130 5.43 2.96 -11.35
N GLN A 131 4.79 4.14 -11.33
CA GLN A 131 3.69 4.45 -12.25
C GLN A 131 4.16 4.60 -13.70
N ASP A 132 5.30 5.26 -13.92
CA ASP A 132 5.83 5.47 -15.27
C ASP A 132 6.35 4.17 -15.91
N LYS A 133 6.75 3.16 -15.12
CA LYS A 133 7.04 1.80 -15.64
C LYS A 133 5.82 1.06 -16.17
N LYS A 134 4.62 1.45 -15.74
CA LYS A 134 3.36 0.80 -16.12
C LYS A 134 2.69 1.47 -17.33
N LYS A 135 3.25 2.58 -17.81
CA LYS A 135 2.85 3.26 -19.05
C LYS A 135 3.66 2.71 -20.21
#